data_AF-A0A542Y6J6-F1
#
_entry.id   AF-A0A542Y6J6-F1
#
_cell.length_a   1.000
_cell.length_b   1.000
_cell.length_c   1.000
_cell.angle_alpha   90.00
_cell.angle_beta   90.00
_cell.angle_gamma   90.00
#
_symmetry.space_group_name_H-M   'P 1'
#
loop_
_entity.id
_entity.type
_entity.pdbx_description
1 polymer ?
#
loop_
_entity_poly.entity_id
_entity_poly.type
_entity_poly.pdbx_seq_one_letter_code
_entity_poly.pdbx_strand_id
1 'polypeptide(L)'
;MGTQIDYFDVWRQRMAFTALADSPDFLNTAEGAALIEQIRHRSANMIVWEAREMDFVLEPDDVVNGAILLLTEQDGRISRYIASADGEPWGYFYTCLKGWARQQWGHRGSSLEALEDVVPTGGKPEDGLTPLEEVVRLTFETLSPHTPERLHPELLELLRWLAANPPQRLSYETGDKVAAHRFAPAFSIMQVTAVMNIAWGGRPRQADTSLFGQYLLDDFFRPSESPTHARALTYFKKQMRAGDGGSRMLTDWPAR
;
A
#
# COMPACT_ATOMS: atom_id res chain seq x y z
N MET A 1 -24.49 -31.71 8.35
CA MET A 1 -24.19 -32.51 7.14
C MET A 1 -23.08 -31.78 6.39
N GLY A 2 -21.90 -32.38 6.25
CA GLY A 2 -20.83 -31.75 5.47
C GLY A 2 -21.17 -31.88 3.99
N THR A 3 -21.36 -30.76 3.31
CA THR A 3 -21.55 -30.73 1.85
C THR A 3 -20.26 -31.23 1.21
N GLN A 4 -20.32 -32.33 0.46
CA GLN A 4 -19.16 -32.82 -0.28
C GLN A 4 -18.90 -31.87 -1.45
N ILE A 5 -17.76 -31.18 -1.42
CA ILE A 5 -17.38 -30.22 -2.45
C ILE A 5 -16.61 -30.96 -3.54
N ASP A 6 -17.12 -30.90 -4.75
CA ASP A 6 -16.42 -31.37 -5.94
C ASP A 6 -15.36 -30.33 -6.34
N TYR A 7 -14.10 -30.66 -6.13
CA TYR A 7 -12.99 -29.76 -6.45
C TYR A 7 -12.71 -29.78 -7.95
N PHE A 8 -12.51 -28.61 -8.54
CA PHE A 8 -12.14 -28.52 -9.96
C PHE A 8 -10.76 -29.16 -10.16
N ASP A 9 -10.66 -30.00 -11.19
CA ASP A 9 -9.36 -30.38 -11.74
C ASP A 9 -8.68 -29.17 -12.41
N VAL A 10 -7.40 -29.34 -12.78
CA VAL A 10 -6.60 -28.24 -13.36
C VAL A 10 -7.22 -27.68 -14.64
N TRP A 11 -7.82 -28.51 -15.47
CA TRP A 11 -8.43 -28.06 -16.72
C TRP A 11 -9.67 -27.21 -16.45
N ARG A 12 -10.55 -27.67 -15.56
CA ARG A 12 -11.77 -26.97 -15.15
C ARG A 12 -11.47 -25.67 -14.41
N GLN A 13 -10.41 -25.63 -13.61
CA GLN A 13 -9.90 -24.38 -13.01
C GLN A 13 -9.55 -23.36 -14.08
N ARG A 14 -8.74 -23.74 -15.07
CA ARG A 14 -8.33 -22.83 -16.16
C ARG A 14 -9.55 -22.33 -16.91
N MET A 15 -10.51 -23.20 -17.19
CA MET A 15 -11.72 -22.80 -17.91
C MET A 15 -12.59 -21.83 -17.12
N ALA A 16 -12.74 -22.05 -15.81
CA ALA A 16 -13.48 -21.12 -14.96
C ALA A 16 -12.80 -19.74 -14.89
N PHE A 17 -11.47 -19.68 -14.77
CA PHE A 17 -10.75 -18.40 -14.76
C PHE A 17 -10.73 -17.71 -16.14
N THR A 18 -10.64 -18.46 -17.24
CA THR A 18 -10.81 -17.89 -18.59
C THR A 18 -12.21 -17.31 -18.77
N ALA A 19 -13.25 -18.06 -18.43
CA ALA A 19 -14.63 -17.61 -18.56
C ALA A 19 -14.90 -16.34 -17.72
N LEU A 20 -14.38 -16.30 -16.50
CA LEU A 20 -14.46 -15.11 -15.65
C LEU A 20 -13.69 -13.91 -16.22
N ALA A 21 -12.54 -14.16 -16.83
CA ALA A 21 -11.75 -13.10 -17.46
C ALA A 21 -12.42 -12.51 -18.71
N ASP A 22 -13.15 -13.33 -19.45
CA ASP A 22 -13.85 -12.93 -20.67
C ASP A 22 -15.16 -12.21 -20.35
N SER A 23 -15.85 -12.60 -19.25
CA SER A 23 -17.06 -11.93 -18.79
C SER A 23 -17.30 -12.08 -17.28
N PRO A 24 -17.48 -10.96 -16.54
CA PRO A 24 -17.91 -11.00 -15.14
C PRO A 24 -19.28 -11.67 -14.92
N ASP A 25 -20.14 -11.70 -15.95
CA ASP A 25 -21.46 -12.35 -15.87
C ASP A 25 -21.36 -13.86 -15.60
N PHE A 26 -20.18 -14.46 -15.85
CA PHE A 26 -19.88 -15.84 -15.47
C PHE A 26 -20.20 -16.14 -14.00
N LEU A 27 -20.03 -15.17 -13.10
CA LEU A 27 -20.32 -15.34 -11.66
C LEU A 27 -21.80 -15.61 -11.37
N ASN A 28 -22.71 -15.25 -12.29
CA ASN A 28 -24.15 -15.53 -12.18
C ASN A 28 -24.54 -16.93 -12.66
N THR A 29 -23.57 -17.74 -13.10
CA THR A 29 -23.80 -19.12 -13.55
C THR A 29 -23.60 -20.13 -12.41
N ALA A 30 -24.11 -21.35 -12.58
CA ALA A 30 -23.86 -22.43 -11.63
C ALA A 30 -22.35 -22.75 -11.48
N GLU A 31 -21.58 -22.62 -12.56
CA GLU A 31 -20.14 -22.84 -12.55
C GLU A 31 -19.41 -21.71 -11.81
N GLY A 32 -19.86 -20.47 -11.97
CA GLY A 32 -19.38 -19.31 -11.21
C GLY A 32 -19.65 -19.46 -9.70
N ALA A 33 -20.86 -19.90 -9.33
CA ALA A 33 -21.18 -20.20 -7.94
C ALA A 33 -20.29 -21.32 -7.35
N ALA A 34 -20.01 -22.37 -8.13
CA ALA A 34 -19.09 -23.44 -7.72
C ALA A 34 -17.64 -22.94 -7.57
N LEU A 35 -17.19 -22.00 -8.41
CA LEU A 35 -15.89 -21.36 -8.26
C LEU A 35 -15.81 -20.55 -6.95
N ILE A 36 -16.84 -19.74 -6.64
CA ILE A 36 -16.92 -18.93 -5.42
C ILE A 36 -16.83 -19.84 -4.18
N GLU A 37 -17.56 -20.95 -4.19
CA GLU A 37 -17.52 -21.91 -3.09
C GLU A 37 -16.13 -22.53 -2.93
N GLN A 38 -15.43 -22.84 -4.03
CA GLN A 38 -14.05 -23.30 -3.92
C GLN A 38 -13.09 -22.24 -3.40
N ILE A 39 -13.25 -20.97 -3.76
CA ILE A 39 -12.45 -19.87 -3.18
C ILE A 39 -12.63 -19.83 -1.66
N ARG A 40 -13.89 -19.92 -1.20
CA ARG A 40 -14.23 -19.95 0.24
C ARG A 40 -13.51 -21.10 0.94
N HIS A 41 -13.61 -22.31 0.40
CA HIS A 41 -13.10 -23.51 1.05
C HIS A 41 -11.58 -23.64 0.98
N ARG A 42 -10.96 -23.28 -0.15
CA ARG A 42 -9.51 -23.43 -0.35
C ARG A 42 -8.68 -22.28 0.18
N SER A 43 -9.18 -21.05 0.11
CA SER A 43 -8.35 -19.87 0.33
C SER A 43 -8.84 -18.98 1.44
N ALA A 44 -10.16 -18.79 1.61
CA ALA A 44 -10.67 -17.82 2.58
C ALA A 44 -10.22 -18.12 4.02
N ASN A 45 -10.34 -19.36 4.47
CA ASN A 45 -9.93 -19.74 5.83
C ASN A 45 -8.43 -19.59 6.08
N MET A 46 -7.59 -19.90 5.08
CA MET A 46 -6.14 -19.72 5.20
C MET A 46 -5.76 -18.25 5.30
N ILE A 47 -6.40 -17.41 4.49
CA ILE A 47 -6.19 -15.96 4.48
C ILE A 47 -6.69 -15.34 5.79
N VAL A 48 -7.86 -15.74 6.30
CA VAL A 48 -8.37 -15.33 7.63
C VAL A 48 -7.41 -15.74 8.74
N TRP A 49 -6.88 -16.97 8.70
CA TRP A 49 -5.90 -17.43 9.70
C TRP A 49 -4.62 -16.58 9.65
N GLU A 50 -4.06 -16.33 8.46
CA GLU A 50 -2.88 -15.47 8.30
C GLU A 50 -3.13 -14.03 8.78
N ALA A 51 -4.34 -13.52 8.63
CA ALA A 51 -4.70 -12.19 9.10
C ALA A 51 -4.81 -12.11 10.63
N ARG A 52 -5.36 -13.15 11.26
CA ARG A 52 -5.45 -13.25 12.72
C ARG A 52 -4.07 -13.28 13.36
N GLU A 53 -3.10 -13.97 12.76
CA GLU A 53 -1.69 -13.94 13.17
C GLU A 53 -1.07 -12.53 13.13
N MET A 54 -1.72 -11.58 12.45
CA MET A 54 -1.33 -10.18 12.34
C MET A 54 -2.29 -9.22 13.08
N ASP A 55 -3.11 -9.74 13.99
CA ASP A 55 -4.14 -9.00 14.75
C ASP A 55 -5.20 -8.29 13.87
N PHE A 56 -5.49 -8.85 12.69
CA PHE A 56 -6.61 -8.40 11.86
C PHE A 56 -7.81 -9.32 12.02
N VAL A 57 -8.99 -8.70 12.14
CA VAL A 57 -10.27 -9.41 12.15
C VAL A 57 -10.85 -9.37 10.76
N LEU A 58 -10.99 -10.54 10.14
CA LEU A 58 -11.65 -10.73 8.85
C LEU A 58 -12.59 -11.91 8.91
N GLU A 59 -13.68 -11.79 8.17
CA GLU A 59 -14.60 -12.88 7.94
C GLU A 59 -14.25 -13.58 6.62
N PRO A 60 -14.51 -14.90 6.51
CA PRO A 60 -14.32 -15.61 5.25
C PRO A 60 -15.06 -14.97 4.08
N ASP A 61 -16.23 -14.39 4.33
CA ASP A 61 -17.02 -13.66 3.32
C ASP A 61 -16.29 -12.43 2.77
N ASP A 62 -15.59 -11.67 3.61
CA ASP A 62 -14.77 -10.53 3.17
C ASP A 62 -13.66 -10.96 2.22
N VAL A 63 -13.02 -12.09 2.52
CA VAL A 63 -11.96 -12.64 1.68
C VAL A 63 -12.51 -13.11 0.34
N VAL A 64 -13.67 -13.76 0.33
CA VAL A 64 -14.33 -14.22 -0.91
C VAL A 64 -14.72 -13.02 -1.77
N ASN A 65 -15.33 -11.98 -1.18
CA ASN A 65 -15.69 -10.75 -1.88
C ASN A 65 -14.44 -10.05 -2.45
N GLY A 66 -13.38 -9.96 -1.66
CA GLY A 66 -12.10 -9.41 -2.09
C GLY A 66 -11.44 -10.20 -3.23
N ALA A 67 -11.54 -11.53 -3.20
CA ALA A 67 -11.09 -12.38 -4.28
C ALA A 67 -11.88 -12.14 -5.57
N ILE A 68 -13.20 -11.98 -5.50
CA ILE A 68 -14.04 -11.67 -6.66
C ILE A 68 -13.64 -10.32 -7.27
N LEU A 69 -13.41 -9.29 -6.44
CA LEU A 69 -12.91 -8.00 -6.91
C LEU A 69 -11.56 -8.15 -7.61
N LEU A 70 -10.58 -8.79 -6.97
CA LEU A 70 -9.26 -9.06 -7.57
C LEU A 70 -9.34 -9.76 -8.93
N LEU A 71 -10.24 -10.75 -9.05
CA LEU A 71 -10.40 -11.55 -10.26
C LEU A 71 -11.11 -10.79 -11.40
N THR A 72 -11.94 -9.80 -11.07
CA THR A 72 -12.74 -9.03 -12.04
C THR A 72 -12.14 -7.66 -12.38
N GLU A 73 -11.26 -7.14 -11.53
CA GLU A 73 -10.54 -5.88 -11.76
C GLU A 73 -9.70 -5.89 -13.05
N GLN A 74 -9.48 -4.69 -13.60
CA GLN A 74 -8.67 -4.46 -14.81
C GLN A 74 -9.08 -5.38 -15.98
N ASP A 75 -10.38 -5.45 -16.23
CA ASP A 75 -11.00 -6.30 -17.27
C ASP A 75 -10.65 -7.80 -17.12
N GLY A 76 -10.49 -8.29 -15.90
CA GLY A 76 -10.17 -9.68 -15.62
C GLY A 76 -8.72 -10.09 -15.91
N ARG A 77 -7.78 -9.12 -15.96
CA ARG A 77 -6.35 -9.39 -16.26
C ARG A 77 -5.74 -10.48 -15.38
N ILE A 78 -6.01 -10.46 -14.07
CA ILE A 78 -5.48 -11.45 -13.12
C ILE A 78 -6.05 -12.84 -13.41
N SER A 79 -7.36 -12.94 -13.71
CA SER A 79 -8.00 -14.19 -14.09
C SER A 79 -7.36 -14.81 -15.34
N ARG A 80 -6.99 -14.01 -16.35
CA ARG A 80 -6.24 -14.51 -17.52
C ARG A 80 -4.88 -15.08 -17.15
N TYR A 81 -4.12 -14.38 -16.29
CA TYR A 81 -2.81 -14.87 -15.86
C TYR A 81 -2.90 -16.16 -15.04
N ILE A 82 -3.90 -16.28 -14.18
CA ILE A 82 -4.16 -17.53 -13.44
C ILE A 82 -4.48 -18.66 -14.42
N ALA A 83 -5.36 -18.40 -15.39
CA ALA A 83 -5.73 -19.39 -16.41
C ALA A 83 -4.55 -19.82 -17.28
N SER A 84 -3.60 -18.92 -17.56
CA SER A 84 -2.41 -19.18 -18.38
C SER A 84 -1.16 -19.59 -17.58
N ALA A 85 -1.24 -19.72 -16.25
CA ALA A 85 -0.06 -20.04 -15.44
C ALA A 85 0.50 -21.41 -15.80
N ASP A 86 1.82 -21.55 -16.00
CA ASP A 86 2.45 -22.84 -16.34
C ASP A 86 2.33 -23.89 -15.22
N GLY A 87 2.08 -23.44 -13.97
CA GLY A 87 1.88 -24.28 -12.79
C GLY A 87 0.42 -24.55 -12.43
N GLU A 88 0.16 -24.84 -11.15
CA GLU A 88 -1.19 -25.03 -10.61
C GLU A 88 -1.92 -23.68 -10.51
N PRO A 89 -3.08 -23.49 -11.18
CA PRO A 89 -3.84 -22.24 -11.16
C PRO A 89 -4.19 -21.78 -9.74
N TRP A 90 -4.62 -22.69 -8.86
CA TRP A 90 -4.93 -22.34 -7.47
C TRP A 90 -3.73 -21.82 -6.68
N GLY A 91 -2.53 -22.36 -6.91
CA GLY A 91 -1.31 -21.89 -6.24
C GLY A 91 -0.95 -20.45 -6.65
N TYR A 92 -1.09 -20.15 -7.94
CA TYR A 92 -0.88 -18.79 -8.45
C TYR A 92 -1.97 -17.83 -7.94
N PHE A 93 -3.25 -18.23 -8.00
CA PHE A 93 -4.36 -17.46 -7.43
C PHE A 93 -4.15 -17.16 -5.95
N TYR A 94 -3.79 -18.16 -5.13
CA TYR A 94 -3.52 -17.96 -3.71
C TYR A 94 -2.42 -16.93 -3.49
N THR A 95 -1.36 -16.97 -4.30
CA THR A 95 -0.25 -16.02 -4.22
C THR A 95 -0.72 -14.59 -4.55
N CYS A 96 -1.53 -14.43 -5.59
CA CYS A 96 -2.16 -13.16 -5.95
C CYS A 96 -3.11 -12.66 -4.86
N LEU A 97 -4.01 -13.51 -4.38
CA LEU A 97 -4.99 -13.19 -3.34
C LEU A 97 -4.31 -12.80 -2.03
N LYS A 98 -3.29 -13.55 -1.59
CA LYS A 98 -2.49 -13.24 -0.41
C LYS A 98 -1.75 -11.92 -0.57
N GLY A 99 -1.17 -11.66 -1.73
CA GLY A 99 -0.54 -10.38 -2.06
C GLY A 99 -1.53 -9.22 -1.96
N TRP A 100 -2.70 -9.36 -2.59
CA TRP A 100 -3.78 -8.38 -2.56
C TRP A 100 -4.33 -8.16 -1.15
N ALA A 101 -4.65 -9.24 -0.43
CA ALA A 101 -5.14 -9.23 0.93
C ALA A 101 -4.20 -8.45 1.87
N ARG A 102 -2.90 -8.76 1.81
CA ARG A 102 -1.87 -8.01 2.56
C ARG A 102 -1.77 -6.54 2.15
N GLN A 103 -2.04 -6.21 0.89
CA GLN A 103 -2.11 -4.81 0.46
C GLN A 103 -3.34 -4.09 1.02
N GLN A 104 -4.45 -4.79 1.25
CA GLN A 104 -5.68 -4.23 1.82
C GLN A 104 -5.60 -4.04 3.34
N TRP A 105 -5.01 -4.99 4.06
CA TRP A 105 -4.94 -4.94 5.53
C TRP A 105 -3.75 -4.11 6.03
N GLY A 106 -2.74 -3.92 5.20
CA GLY A 106 -1.47 -3.31 5.60
C GLY A 106 -0.53 -4.32 6.27
N HIS A 107 0.56 -3.82 6.86
CA HIS A 107 1.44 -4.61 7.72
C HIS A 107 1.37 -4.00 9.12
N ARG A 108 0.83 -4.74 10.10
CA ARG A 108 1.00 -4.43 11.53
C ARG A 108 2.30 -5.06 12.02
N GLY A 109 3.08 -4.28 12.76
CA GLY A 109 4.30 -4.73 13.44
C GLY A 109 4.11 -5.08 14.92
N SER A 110 2.98 -4.72 15.53
CA SER A 110 2.73 -4.91 16.97
C SER A 110 1.31 -4.53 17.42
N SER A 111 0.90 -5.05 18.60
CA SER A 111 -0.41 -4.91 19.27
C SER A 111 -0.75 -3.47 19.69
N LEU A 112 -2.05 -3.16 19.70
CA LEU A 112 -2.68 -1.84 19.92
C LEU A 112 -2.80 -1.40 21.40
N GLU A 113 -2.38 -2.23 22.37
CA GLU A 113 -2.59 -1.97 23.81
C GLU A 113 -1.75 -0.83 24.41
N ALA A 114 -1.01 -0.06 23.62
CA ALA A 114 -0.02 0.91 24.10
C ALA A 114 -0.40 2.39 23.96
N LEU A 115 -1.64 2.75 23.58
CA LEU A 115 -1.99 4.12 23.19
C LEU A 115 -3.35 4.59 23.74
N GLU A 116 -3.42 4.83 25.04
CA GLU A 116 -4.46 5.68 25.65
C GLU A 116 -3.79 6.60 26.70
N ASP A 117 -3.57 7.89 26.36
CA ASP A 117 -4.15 9.04 27.07
C ASP A 117 -3.53 10.43 26.74
N VAL A 118 -4.43 11.36 26.38
CA VAL A 118 -4.51 12.81 26.73
C VAL A 118 -3.64 13.88 26.01
N VAL A 119 -4.27 15.05 25.83
CA VAL A 119 -3.89 16.32 25.14
C VAL A 119 -4.19 17.49 26.13
N PRO A 120 -3.71 18.77 26.04
CA PRO A 120 -2.48 19.42 25.47
C PRO A 120 -1.76 20.42 26.43
N THR A 121 -0.51 20.85 26.13
CA THR A 121 -0.08 22.25 25.79
C THR A 121 1.44 22.51 25.86
N GLY A 122 1.95 23.23 24.84
CA GLY A 122 3.10 24.15 24.81
C GLY A 122 4.30 23.96 25.77
N GLY A 123 5.38 23.42 25.22
CA GLY A 123 6.59 22.89 25.87
C GLY A 123 6.94 21.60 25.11
N LYS A 124 8.11 20.95 25.26
CA LYS A 124 8.20 19.54 24.79
C LYS A 124 7.00 18.84 25.46
N PRO A 125 6.00 18.37 24.69
CA PRO A 125 4.77 17.87 25.28
C PRO A 125 5.13 16.78 26.30
N GLU A 126 4.32 16.63 27.36
CA GLU A 126 4.60 15.64 28.42
C GLU A 126 4.75 14.21 27.87
N ASP A 127 4.24 13.97 26.64
CA ASP A 127 4.41 12.76 25.86
C ASP A 127 5.84 12.50 25.35
N GLY A 128 6.76 13.47 25.50
CA GLY A 128 8.15 13.40 25.03
C GLY A 128 8.33 13.52 23.51
N LEU A 129 7.27 13.85 22.76
CA LEU A 129 7.29 13.94 21.30
C LEU A 129 7.81 15.28 20.79
N THR A 130 8.36 15.28 19.59
CA THR A 130 8.81 16.50 18.91
C THR A 130 7.61 17.25 18.32
N PRO A 131 7.48 18.58 18.50
CA PRO A 131 6.39 19.35 17.91
C PRO A 131 6.28 19.18 16.39
N LEU A 132 5.07 19.12 15.85
CA LEU A 132 4.85 18.82 14.43
C LEU A 132 5.54 19.81 13.48
N GLU A 133 5.58 21.10 13.83
CA GLU A 133 6.30 22.12 13.06
C GLU A 133 7.82 21.82 13.00
N GLU A 134 8.36 21.33 14.10
CA GLU A 134 9.77 20.95 14.22
C GLU A 134 10.06 19.66 13.44
N VAL A 135 9.16 18.68 13.49
CA VAL A 135 9.22 17.47 12.65
C VAL A 135 9.26 17.81 11.16
N VAL A 136 8.42 18.76 10.72
CA VAL A 136 8.42 19.25 9.33
C VAL A 136 9.74 19.95 9.00
N ARG A 137 10.27 20.79 9.90
CA ARG A 137 11.57 21.47 9.73
C ARG A 137 12.72 20.47 9.59
N LEU A 138 12.83 19.51 10.51
CA LEU A 138 13.88 18.47 10.50
C LEU A 138 13.81 17.58 9.25
N THR A 139 12.59 17.24 8.83
CA THR A 139 12.37 16.50 7.58
C THR A 139 12.80 17.32 6.37
N PHE A 140 12.47 18.62 6.33
CA PHE A 140 12.93 19.51 5.26
C PHE A 140 14.45 19.64 5.22
N GLU A 141 15.11 19.79 6.36
CA GLU A 141 16.58 19.85 6.47
C GLU A 141 17.25 18.56 5.97
N THR A 142 16.60 17.42 6.18
CA THR A 142 17.07 16.12 5.67
C THR A 142 16.94 16.01 4.15
N LEU A 143 15.84 16.51 3.58
CA LEU A 143 15.50 16.28 2.16
C LEU A 143 15.99 17.38 1.22
N SER A 144 16.12 18.62 1.70
CA SER A 144 16.52 19.77 0.88
C SER A 144 17.91 19.62 0.22
N PRO A 145 18.94 19.00 0.83
CA PRO A 145 20.24 18.78 0.17
C PRO A 145 20.18 17.79 -1.01
N HIS A 146 19.07 17.08 -1.17
CA HIS A 146 18.84 16.11 -2.23
C HIS A 146 17.75 16.55 -3.20
N THR A 147 17.23 17.77 -3.03
CA THR A 147 16.19 18.39 -3.83
C THR A 147 16.78 19.59 -4.58
N PRO A 148 16.47 19.80 -5.87
CA PRO A 148 16.87 21.01 -6.57
C PRO A 148 16.44 22.27 -5.83
N GLU A 149 17.33 23.26 -5.71
CA GLU A 149 17.10 24.49 -4.93
C GLU A 149 15.82 25.23 -5.34
N ARG A 150 15.52 25.24 -6.65
CA ARG A 150 14.30 25.81 -7.22
C ARG A 150 12.99 25.19 -6.71
N LEU A 151 13.05 24.01 -6.06
CA LEU A 151 11.90 23.28 -5.52
C LEU A 151 11.85 23.31 -3.97
N HIS A 152 12.78 24.01 -3.32
CA HIS A 152 12.84 24.06 -1.86
C HIS A 152 11.58 24.69 -1.23
N PRO A 153 11.05 25.84 -1.72
CA PRO A 153 9.81 26.40 -1.19
C PRO A 153 8.63 25.43 -1.29
N GLU A 154 8.49 24.78 -2.44
CA GLU A 154 7.41 23.82 -2.69
C GLU A 154 7.59 22.53 -1.89
N LEU A 155 8.83 22.10 -1.63
CA LEU A 155 9.11 20.96 -0.76
C LEU A 155 8.62 21.23 0.66
N LEU A 156 8.91 22.42 1.21
CA LEU A 156 8.49 22.79 2.56
C LEU A 156 6.96 22.85 2.66
N GLU A 157 6.30 23.48 1.69
CA GLU A 157 4.82 23.53 1.65
C GLU A 157 4.21 22.15 1.50
N LEU A 158 4.78 21.29 0.64
CA LEU A 158 4.32 19.91 0.51
C LEU A 158 4.48 19.13 1.83
N LEU A 159 5.59 19.27 2.54
CA LEU A 159 5.79 18.62 3.85
C LEU A 159 4.78 19.11 4.90
N ARG A 160 4.48 20.42 4.94
CA ARG A 160 3.41 20.97 5.79
C ARG A 160 2.05 20.37 5.45
N TRP A 161 1.73 20.29 4.16
CA TRP A 161 0.49 19.68 3.71
C TRP A 161 0.42 18.20 4.09
N LEU A 162 1.49 17.44 3.90
CA LEU A 162 1.56 16.03 4.27
C LEU A 162 1.44 15.82 5.79
N ALA A 163 1.99 16.72 6.60
CA ALA A 163 1.83 16.68 8.05
C ALA A 163 0.38 16.97 8.49
N ALA A 164 -0.31 17.88 7.80
CA ALA A 164 -1.71 18.21 8.05
C ALA A 164 -2.71 17.16 7.49
N ASN A 165 -2.29 16.32 6.55
CA ASN A 165 -3.13 15.34 5.87
C ASN A 165 -2.53 13.91 6.00
N PRO A 166 -2.32 13.38 7.22
CA PRO A 166 -1.74 12.06 7.40
C PRO A 166 -2.60 10.98 6.72
N PRO A 167 -1.99 9.90 6.20
CA PRO A 167 -2.71 8.87 5.48
C PRO A 167 -3.72 8.19 6.41
N GLN A 168 -5.02 8.33 6.12
CA GLN A 168 -6.08 7.80 6.98
C GLN A 168 -6.41 6.34 6.67
N ARG A 169 -6.30 5.92 5.40
CA ARG A 169 -6.55 4.54 4.94
C ARG A 169 -5.65 4.19 3.78
N LEU A 170 -5.11 2.97 3.80
CA LEU A 170 -4.22 2.46 2.76
C LEU A 170 -4.88 2.33 1.38
N SER A 171 -6.20 2.18 1.32
CA SER A 171 -6.96 2.13 0.07
C SER A 171 -7.04 3.47 -0.67
N TYR A 172 -6.69 4.59 -0.01
CA TYR A 172 -6.73 5.92 -0.59
C TYR A 172 -5.38 6.46 -1.06
N GLU A 173 -4.30 5.67 -0.97
CA GLU A 173 -2.96 6.14 -1.31
C GLU A 173 -2.84 6.73 -2.72
N THR A 174 -3.54 6.16 -3.72
CA THR A 174 -3.59 6.72 -5.07
C THR A 174 -4.28 8.09 -5.10
N GLY A 175 -5.37 8.24 -4.34
CA GLY A 175 -6.08 9.51 -4.17
C GLY A 175 -5.21 10.54 -3.47
N ASP A 176 -4.50 10.14 -2.42
CA ASP A 176 -3.59 11.01 -1.65
C ASP A 176 -2.43 11.51 -2.52
N LYS A 177 -1.86 10.65 -3.37
CA LYS A 177 -0.81 11.03 -4.33
C LYS A 177 -1.31 12.06 -5.35
N VAL A 178 -2.53 11.87 -5.86
CA VAL A 178 -3.16 12.81 -6.80
C VAL A 178 -3.47 14.14 -6.10
N ALA A 179 -3.97 14.11 -4.86
CA ALA A 179 -4.24 15.30 -4.07
C ALA A 179 -2.95 16.09 -3.76
N ALA A 180 -1.90 15.40 -3.31
CA ALA A 180 -0.59 15.98 -3.04
C ALA A 180 0.03 16.60 -4.31
N HIS A 181 -0.12 15.95 -5.47
CA HIS A 181 0.36 16.50 -6.74
C HIS A 181 -0.44 17.71 -7.21
N ARG A 182 -1.76 17.74 -6.99
CA ARG A 182 -2.57 18.93 -7.24
C ARG A 182 -2.15 20.10 -6.33
N PHE A 183 -1.76 19.81 -5.10
CA PHE A 183 -1.28 20.81 -4.15
C PHE A 183 0.12 21.34 -4.52
N ALA A 184 1.03 20.47 -4.96
CA ALA A 184 2.41 20.83 -5.29
C ALA A 184 2.76 20.54 -6.77
N PRO A 185 2.16 21.26 -7.74
CA PRO A 185 2.28 20.97 -9.17
C PRO A 185 3.66 21.24 -9.76
N ALA A 186 4.57 21.87 -9.00
CA ALA A 186 5.97 22.06 -9.40
C ALA A 186 6.77 20.74 -9.41
N PHE A 187 6.31 19.73 -8.66
CA PHE A 187 6.86 18.39 -8.67
C PHE A 187 6.14 17.51 -9.68
N SER A 188 6.85 16.57 -10.30
CA SER A 188 6.18 15.46 -10.99
C SER A 188 5.52 14.53 -9.99
N ILE A 189 4.53 13.75 -10.44
CA ILE A 189 3.88 12.74 -9.60
C ILE A 189 4.88 11.73 -8.98
N MET A 190 5.97 11.43 -9.67
CA MET A 190 7.04 10.57 -9.16
C MET A 190 7.81 11.23 -8.02
N GLN A 191 8.10 12.53 -8.13
CA GLN A 191 8.74 13.30 -7.08
C GLN A 191 7.83 13.45 -5.86
N VAL A 192 6.54 13.75 -6.07
CA VAL A 192 5.53 13.78 -5.00
C VAL A 192 5.47 12.43 -4.29
N THR A 193 5.39 11.33 -5.04
CA THR A 193 5.38 9.97 -4.48
C THR A 193 6.66 9.69 -3.69
N ALA A 194 7.82 10.17 -4.17
CA ALA A 194 9.08 10.00 -3.45
C ALA A 194 9.11 10.79 -2.13
N VAL A 195 8.60 12.03 -2.12
CA VAL A 195 8.45 12.84 -0.89
C VAL A 195 7.51 12.13 0.09
N MET A 196 6.34 11.68 -0.37
CA MET A 196 5.39 10.96 0.48
C MET A 196 6.00 9.68 1.08
N ASN A 197 6.68 8.88 0.26
CA ASN A 197 7.28 7.62 0.70
C ASN A 197 8.43 7.81 1.70
N ILE A 198 9.08 8.97 1.76
CA ILE A 198 10.14 9.22 2.75
C ILE A 198 9.62 9.98 3.98
N ALA A 199 8.62 10.86 3.80
CA ALA A 199 7.99 11.59 4.89
C ALA A 199 7.09 10.66 5.73
N TRP A 200 6.09 10.03 5.11
CA TRP A 200 5.17 9.08 5.76
C TRP A 200 5.72 7.65 5.83
N GLY A 201 6.81 7.38 5.10
CA GLY A 201 7.36 6.04 4.95
C GLY A 201 6.78 5.27 3.77
N GLY A 202 7.58 4.35 3.24
CA GLY A 202 7.27 3.56 2.06
C GLY A 202 6.72 2.18 2.44
N ARG A 203 5.84 1.64 1.61
CA ARG A 203 5.43 0.23 1.74
C ARG A 203 6.65 -0.70 1.58
N PRO A 204 6.69 -1.84 2.30
CA PRO A 204 5.71 -2.34 3.25
C PRO A 204 5.92 -1.87 4.71
N ARG A 205 6.97 -1.08 4.99
CA ARG A 205 7.38 -0.71 6.35
C ARG A 205 7.34 0.81 6.53
N GLN A 206 6.15 1.38 6.52
CA GLN A 206 5.96 2.83 6.60
C GLN A 206 6.53 3.38 7.91
N ALA A 207 6.20 2.76 9.05
CA ALA A 207 6.74 3.15 10.35
C ALA A 207 8.28 3.14 10.40
N ASP A 208 8.92 2.11 9.83
CA ASP A 208 10.37 1.94 9.85
C ASP A 208 11.13 2.86 8.88
N THR A 209 10.42 3.59 8.01
CA THR A 209 11.02 4.45 6.98
C THR A 209 10.50 5.88 6.99
N SER A 210 9.55 6.21 7.87
CA SER A 210 8.96 7.53 8.00
C SER A 210 9.89 8.48 8.73
N LEU A 211 10.36 9.51 8.04
CA LEU A 211 11.05 10.62 8.69
C LEU A 211 10.15 11.36 9.67
N PHE A 212 8.85 11.53 9.35
CA PHE A 212 7.91 12.13 10.31
C PHE A 212 7.81 11.30 11.59
N GLY A 213 7.64 9.98 11.46
CA GLY A 213 7.57 9.08 12.61
C GLY A 213 8.84 9.10 13.45
N GLN A 214 10.03 9.04 12.82
CA GLN A 214 11.28 9.05 13.58
C GLN A 214 11.55 10.40 14.23
N TYR A 215 11.39 11.52 13.52
CA TYR A 215 11.61 12.84 14.10
C TYR A 215 10.57 13.21 15.16
N LEU A 216 9.36 12.67 15.06
CA LEU A 216 8.35 12.81 16.11
C LEU A 216 8.80 12.14 17.42
N LEU A 217 9.55 11.04 17.34
CA LEU A 217 10.03 10.28 18.51
C LEU A 217 11.43 10.74 19.00
N ASP A 218 12.29 11.19 18.10
CA ASP A 218 13.68 11.58 18.37
C ASP A 218 14.11 12.75 17.47
N ASP A 219 14.19 13.95 18.05
CA ASP A 219 14.65 15.18 17.37
C ASP A 219 16.14 15.16 17.00
N PHE A 220 16.92 14.24 17.57
CA PHE A 220 18.33 14.02 17.24
C PHE A 220 18.55 12.87 16.27
N PHE A 221 17.47 12.26 15.75
CA PHE A 221 17.55 11.13 14.83
C PHE A 221 18.43 11.45 13.61
N ARG A 222 19.33 10.53 13.29
CA ARG A 222 20.24 10.63 12.15
C ARG A 222 19.89 9.57 11.10
N PRO A 223 19.25 9.96 9.97
CA PRO A 223 18.87 9.01 8.92
C PRO A 223 20.03 8.17 8.37
N SER A 224 21.25 8.69 8.42
CA SER A 224 22.47 7.98 8.00
C SER A 224 22.86 6.81 8.89
N GLU A 225 22.46 6.83 10.15
CA GLU A 225 22.76 5.78 11.14
C GLU A 225 21.72 4.64 11.10
N SER A 226 20.60 4.84 10.40
CA SER A 226 19.59 3.82 10.14
C SER A 226 19.71 3.26 8.72
N PRO A 227 20.08 1.98 8.52
CA PRO A 227 20.21 1.38 7.19
C PRO A 227 18.94 1.42 6.35
N THR A 228 17.76 1.47 6.98
CA THR A 228 16.47 1.54 6.29
C THR A 228 16.22 2.95 5.75
N HIS A 229 16.44 3.98 6.57
CA HIS A 229 16.29 5.39 6.16
C HIS A 229 17.36 5.81 5.15
N ALA A 230 18.61 5.36 5.31
CA ALA A 230 19.67 5.60 4.32
C ALA A 230 19.31 5.06 2.92
N ARG A 231 18.67 3.88 2.85
CA ARG A 231 18.15 3.31 1.60
C ARG A 231 16.98 4.11 1.04
N ALA A 232 16.03 4.51 1.89
CA ALA A 232 14.91 5.36 1.48
C ALA A 232 15.41 6.71 0.92
N LEU A 233 16.39 7.34 1.56
CA LEU A 233 17.00 8.60 1.12
C LEU A 233 17.73 8.45 -0.22
N THR A 234 18.39 7.31 -0.44
CA THR A 234 19.00 6.99 -1.73
C THR A 234 17.96 6.86 -2.85
N TYR A 235 16.82 6.21 -2.56
CA TYR A 235 15.71 6.10 -3.51
C TYR A 235 15.08 7.47 -3.79
N PHE A 236 14.80 8.25 -2.75
CA PHE A 236 14.32 9.63 -2.86
C PHE A 236 15.22 10.46 -3.77
N LYS A 237 16.52 10.48 -3.51
CA LYS A 237 17.52 11.20 -4.32
C LYS A 237 17.50 10.77 -5.80
N LYS A 238 17.31 9.48 -6.08
CA LYS A 238 17.19 8.98 -7.46
C LYS A 238 15.93 9.52 -8.15
N GLN A 239 14.80 9.56 -7.46
CA GLN A 239 13.53 10.05 -8.01
C GLN A 239 13.52 11.57 -8.21
N MET A 240 14.12 12.31 -7.28
CA MET A 240 14.26 13.77 -7.40
C MET A 240 15.02 14.16 -8.66
N ARG A 241 16.10 13.43 -8.97
CA ARG A 241 16.90 13.62 -10.20
C ARG A 241 16.17 13.15 -11.47
N ALA A 242 15.41 12.06 -11.40
CA ALA A 242 14.69 11.53 -12.56
C ALA A 242 13.53 12.44 -12.99
N GLY A 243 12.86 13.11 -12.04
CA GLY A 243 11.75 14.03 -12.32
C GLY A 243 12.15 15.27 -13.13
N ASP A 244 13.43 15.66 -13.14
CA ASP A 244 13.95 16.72 -14.02
C ASP A 244 13.97 16.29 -15.50
N GLY A 245 13.86 14.98 -15.79
CA GLY A 245 13.95 14.38 -17.13
C GLY A 245 12.63 14.30 -17.92
N GLY A 246 11.51 14.80 -17.42
CA GLY A 246 10.36 15.17 -18.26
C GLY A 246 9.07 14.34 -18.20
N SER A 247 8.92 13.32 -17.34
CA SER A 247 7.60 12.70 -17.11
C SER A 247 6.83 13.51 -16.07
N ARG A 248 5.72 14.14 -16.49
CA ARG A 248 4.95 15.10 -15.68
C ARG A 248 3.60 14.54 -15.23
N MET A 249 3.08 13.50 -15.89
CA MET A 249 1.78 12.91 -15.59
C MET A 249 1.85 11.40 -15.36
N LEU A 250 0.93 10.88 -14.54
CA LEU A 250 0.71 9.44 -14.30
C LEU A 250 0.43 8.66 -15.60
N THR A 251 -0.13 9.33 -16.60
CA THR A 251 -0.47 8.78 -17.92
C THR A 251 0.73 8.59 -18.85
N ASP A 252 1.86 9.21 -18.54
CA ASP A 252 3.05 9.22 -19.42
C ASP A 252 3.84 7.91 -19.34
N TRP A 253 3.37 6.92 -18.57
CA TRP A 253 4.08 5.69 -18.32
C TRP A 253 3.41 4.46 -18.98
N PRO A 254 4.15 3.65 -19.76
CA PRO A 254 3.63 2.38 -20.27
C PRO A 254 3.51 1.36 -19.14
N ALA A 255 2.35 0.71 -19.04
CA ALA A 255 2.13 -0.39 -18.11
C ALA A 255 3.21 -1.47 -18.33
N ARG A 256 4.07 -1.67 -17.32
CA ARG A 256 4.97 -2.81 -17.26
C ARG A 256 4.28 -3.97 -16.55
#